data_AF-A0A2S7XM02-F1
#
_entry.id   AF-A0A2S7XM02-F1
#
_cell.length_a   1.000
_cell.length_b   1.000
_cell.length_c   1.000
_cell.angle_alpha   90.00
_cell.angle_beta   90.00
_cell.angle_gamma   90.00
#
_symmetry.space_group_name_H-M   'P 1'
#
loop_
_entity.id
_entity.type
_entity.pdbx_description
1 polymer ?
#
loop_
_entity_poly.entity_id
_entity_poly.type
_entity_poly.pdbx_seq_one_letter_code
_entity_poly.pdbx_strand_id
1 'polypeptide(L)'
;MTNVVPTDLQKPLCFFFQFSDDVLNKEGVASALQSFETAIMLIAYERWPSIVPLIWGACEALLRVKYPNSDEKIHIIQEKFKLEKNISSALNNNAHKLRQLRNDIAHKGYIPRDTQKCIELFFNAGIPYLDCLLEDVTGLKLFEALYPQSEGEIWSVFKDTRKVITRKINKSDDKIEKGLLFLILKIRNKFSPTYISEALWDMQSFYEEELWISEMRFKNKLINCIEKKQNDYCFELSDIRCPICGSDVLASFLWKGKGENWQFDSLNSVGCYKCVYLIEDKDLIEIFFHNRLTKELISELESDNPPLAKTVCV
;
A
#
# COMPACT_ATOMS: atom_id res chain seq x y z
N MET A 1 -35.48 6.36 -22.73
CA MET A 1 -34.67 7.49 -22.23
C MET A 1 -33.24 7.01 -22.15
N THR A 2 -32.42 7.38 -23.12
CA THR A 2 -30.99 7.07 -23.13
C THR A 2 -30.31 7.88 -22.04
N ASN A 3 -29.75 7.20 -21.04
CA ASN A 3 -28.85 7.80 -20.08
C ASN A 3 -27.64 8.31 -20.86
N VAL A 4 -27.66 9.60 -21.22
CA VAL A 4 -26.48 10.31 -21.67
C VAL A 4 -25.58 10.40 -20.43
N VAL A 5 -24.62 9.49 -20.34
CA VAL A 5 -23.49 9.65 -19.43
C VAL A 5 -22.89 11.01 -19.75
N PRO A 6 -22.82 11.95 -18.79
CA PRO A 6 -22.18 13.24 -19.04
C PRO A 6 -20.81 12.97 -19.63
N THR A 7 -20.53 13.57 -20.78
CA THR A 7 -19.16 13.70 -21.32
C THR A 7 -18.40 14.71 -20.45
N ASP A 8 -18.36 14.46 -19.14
CA ASP A 8 -17.41 15.12 -18.27
C ASP A 8 -16.04 14.74 -18.80
N LEU A 9 -15.28 15.79 -19.13
CA LEU A 9 -13.91 15.69 -19.62
C LEU A 9 -13.17 14.56 -18.91
N GLN A 10 -12.66 13.59 -19.67
CA GLN A 10 -11.72 12.60 -19.15
C GLN A 10 -10.57 13.37 -18.50
N LYS A 11 -10.63 13.53 -17.17
CA LYS A 11 -9.52 14.12 -16.43
C LYS A 11 -8.31 13.22 -16.66
N PRO A 12 -7.15 13.78 -17.03
CA PRO A 12 -5.98 12.99 -17.45
C PRO A 12 -5.33 12.18 -16.31
N LEU A 13 -5.86 12.26 -15.09
CA LEU A 13 -5.33 11.65 -13.87
C LEU A 13 -6.46 10.96 -13.09
N CYS A 14 -6.25 9.72 -12.68
CA CYS A 14 -7.22 8.90 -11.94
C CYS A 14 -7.13 9.07 -10.42
N PHE A 15 -6.06 9.68 -9.88
CA PHE A 15 -5.93 9.89 -8.43
C PHE A 15 -5.96 11.35 -7.99
N PHE A 16 -5.73 12.28 -8.90
CA PHE A 16 -5.39 13.67 -8.57
C PHE A 16 -6.52 14.65 -8.91
N PHE A 17 -7.74 14.33 -8.49
CA PHE A 17 -8.94 15.11 -8.80
C PHE A 17 -9.02 16.47 -8.10
N GLN A 18 -8.26 16.66 -7.02
CA GLN A 18 -8.28 17.88 -6.22
C GLN A 18 -7.56 19.06 -6.85
N PHE A 19 -6.66 18.81 -7.81
CA PHE A 19 -5.99 19.90 -8.50
C PHE A 19 -6.96 20.60 -9.45
N SER A 20 -7.01 21.93 -9.34
CA SER A 20 -7.72 22.76 -10.32
C SER A 20 -7.01 22.69 -11.67
N ASP A 21 -7.77 22.95 -12.75
CA ASP A 21 -7.21 22.98 -14.10
C ASP A 21 -6.05 23.97 -14.21
N ASP A 22 -6.11 25.12 -13.53
CA ASP A 22 -5.01 26.09 -13.46
C ASP A 22 -3.70 25.51 -12.91
N VAL A 23 -3.77 24.59 -11.94
CA VAL A 23 -2.58 23.94 -11.37
C VAL A 23 -2.07 22.85 -12.31
N LEU A 24 -2.98 22.08 -12.92
CA LEU A 24 -2.63 21.04 -13.89
C LEU A 24 -2.06 21.61 -15.19
N ASN A 25 -2.49 22.80 -15.60
CA ASN A 25 -2.02 23.50 -16.80
C ASN A 25 -0.61 24.07 -16.64
N LYS A 26 -0.03 24.08 -15.43
CA LYS A 26 1.39 24.41 -15.24
C LYS A 26 2.25 23.30 -15.86
N GLU A 27 2.99 23.65 -16.92
CA GLU A 27 3.89 22.74 -17.61
C GLU A 27 4.84 22.08 -16.59
N GLY A 28 4.91 20.75 -16.61
CA GLY A 28 5.69 19.95 -15.66
C GLY A 28 4.90 19.41 -14.46
N VAL A 29 3.88 20.09 -13.95
CA VAL A 29 3.06 19.59 -12.83
C VAL A 29 2.23 18.38 -13.27
N ALA A 30 1.46 18.50 -14.36
CA ALA A 30 0.68 17.37 -14.87
C ALA A 30 1.57 16.17 -15.23
N SER A 31 2.72 16.40 -15.87
CA SER A 31 3.67 15.33 -16.21
C SER A 31 4.25 14.63 -14.98
N ALA A 32 4.55 15.39 -13.91
CA ALA A 32 5.00 14.83 -12.65
C ALA A 32 3.92 13.94 -12.00
N LEU A 33 2.67 14.43 -11.95
CA LEU A 33 1.55 13.69 -11.39
C LEU A 33 1.23 12.43 -12.20
N GLN A 34 1.27 12.49 -13.54
CA GLN A 34 1.09 11.34 -14.42
C GLN A 34 2.19 10.29 -14.22
N SER A 35 3.44 10.74 -14.09
CA SER A 35 4.58 9.85 -13.83
C SER A 35 4.43 9.15 -12.48
N PHE A 36 4.00 9.89 -11.45
CA PHE A 36 3.74 9.33 -10.12
C PHE A 36 2.57 8.34 -10.12
N GLU A 37 1.46 8.67 -10.78
CA GLU A 37 0.32 7.78 -10.93
C GLU A 37 0.69 6.48 -11.66
N THR A 38 1.48 6.59 -12.73
CA THR A 38 2.04 5.43 -13.44
C THR A 38 2.93 4.60 -12.51
N ALA A 39 3.75 5.25 -11.68
CA ALA A 39 4.56 4.56 -10.70
C ALA A 39 3.73 3.78 -9.67
N ILE A 40 2.61 4.34 -9.19
CA ILE A 40 1.65 3.61 -8.33
C ILE A 40 1.11 2.38 -9.05
N MET A 41 0.68 2.50 -10.31
CA MET A 41 0.20 1.34 -11.08
C MET A 41 1.27 0.26 -11.21
N LEU A 42 2.53 0.64 -11.43
CA LEU A 42 3.63 -0.31 -11.53
C LEU A 42 3.98 -1.02 -10.21
N ILE A 43 3.60 -0.46 -9.05
CA ILE A 43 3.67 -1.17 -7.76
C ILE A 43 2.78 -2.40 -7.80
N ALA A 44 1.56 -2.28 -8.33
CA ALA A 44 0.64 -3.41 -8.46
C ALA A 44 1.18 -4.51 -9.38
N TYR A 45 2.05 -4.18 -10.33
CA TYR A 45 2.72 -5.16 -11.21
C TYR A 45 4.10 -5.57 -10.71
N GLU A 46 4.51 -5.10 -9.53
CA GLU A 46 5.79 -5.41 -8.90
C GLU A 46 6.99 -5.06 -9.82
N ARG A 47 6.84 -4.03 -10.67
CA ARG A 47 7.86 -3.57 -11.63
C ARG A 47 8.77 -2.50 -11.03
N TRP A 48 9.42 -2.83 -9.91
CA TRP A 48 10.20 -1.88 -9.11
C TRP A 48 11.32 -1.14 -9.85
N PRO A 49 12.12 -1.76 -10.72
CA PRO A 49 13.11 -1.02 -11.51
C PRO A 49 12.50 0.06 -12.40
N SER A 50 11.29 -0.18 -12.95
CA SER A 50 10.57 0.78 -13.79
C SER A 50 9.94 1.94 -13.01
N ILE A 51 9.70 1.77 -11.71
CA ILE A 51 9.19 2.81 -10.82
C ILE A 51 10.23 3.92 -10.61
N VAL A 52 11.51 3.55 -10.51
CA VAL A 52 12.59 4.50 -10.18
C VAL A 52 12.71 5.64 -11.21
N PRO A 53 12.77 5.39 -12.54
CA PRO A 53 12.76 6.45 -13.54
C PRO A 53 11.53 7.36 -13.47
N LEU A 54 10.35 6.83 -13.18
CA LEU A 54 9.11 7.60 -13.12
C LEU A 54 9.09 8.54 -11.92
N ILE A 55 9.45 8.04 -10.74
CA ILE A 55 9.47 8.86 -9.52
C ILE A 55 10.53 9.94 -9.59
N TRP A 56 11.73 9.60 -10.06
CA TRP A 56 12.76 10.61 -10.22
C TRP A 56 12.41 11.61 -11.34
N GLY A 57 11.81 11.15 -12.45
CA GLY A 57 11.31 12.02 -13.51
C GLY A 57 10.25 13.01 -13.01
N ALA A 58 9.36 12.57 -12.12
CA ALA A 58 8.41 13.47 -11.45
C ALA A 58 9.12 14.54 -10.61
N CYS A 59 10.15 14.17 -9.84
CA CYS A 59 10.95 15.13 -9.10
C CYS A 59 11.67 16.13 -10.02
N GLU A 60 12.27 15.67 -11.12
CA GLU A 60 12.93 16.54 -12.10
C GLU A 60 11.95 17.53 -12.74
N ALA A 61 10.77 17.07 -13.11
CA ALA A 61 9.72 17.92 -13.66
C ALA A 61 9.34 19.04 -12.69
N LEU A 62 9.08 18.72 -11.41
CA LEU A 62 8.75 19.73 -10.39
C LEU A 62 9.91 20.67 -10.06
N LEU A 63 11.15 20.18 -10.03
CA LEU A 63 12.34 21.05 -9.89
C LEU A 63 12.41 22.06 -11.04
N ARG A 64 12.10 21.66 -12.26
CA ARG A 64 12.06 22.58 -13.41
C ARG A 64 10.91 23.57 -13.32
N VAL A 65 9.75 23.18 -12.80
CA VAL A 65 8.66 24.14 -12.52
C VAL A 65 9.09 25.19 -11.49
N LYS A 66 9.82 24.77 -10.44
CA LYS A 66 10.33 25.67 -9.41
C LYS A 66 11.40 26.63 -9.93
N TYR A 67 12.24 26.18 -10.86
CA TYR A 67 13.36 26.94 -11.42
C TYR A 67 13.31 26.99 -12.95
N PRO A 68 12.30 27.67 -13.54
CA PRO A 68 11.99 27.57 -14.97
C PRO A 68 13.06 28.17 -15.89
N ASN A 69 13.87 29.11 -15.39
CA ASN A 69 14.91 29.81 -16.15
C ASN A 69 16.33 29.31 -15.82
N SER A 70 16.47 28.15 -15.17
CA SER A 70 17.79 27.60 -14.85
C SER A 70 18.29 26.68 -15.96
N ASP A 71 19.40 27.08 -16.59
CA ASP A 71 20.19 26.21 -17.49
C ASP A 71 21.12 25.26 -16.72
N GLU A 72 21.07 25.27 -15.39
CA GLU A 72 21.93 24.46 -14.56
C GLU A 72 21.58 22.97 -14.65
N LYS A 73 22.57 22.12 -14.40
CA LYS A 73 22.36 20.68 -14.31
C LYS A 73 21.44 20.37 -13.12
N ILE A 74 20.57 19.37 -13.25
CA ILE A 74 19.58 18.98 -12.23
C ILE A 74 20.17 18.80 -10.81
N HIS A 75 21.39 18.28 -10.67
CA HIS A 75 22.01 18.12 -9.35
C HIS A 75 22.34 19.45 -8.65
N ILE A 76 22.59 20.53 -9.42
CA ILE A 76 22.81 21.88 -8.89
C ILE A 76 21.47 22.44 -8.41
N ILE A 77 20.43 22.30 -9.24
CA ILE A 77 19.05 22.71 -8.90
C ILE A 77 18.55 21.98 -7.64
N GLN A 78 18.85 20.69 -7.51
CA GLN A 78 18.56 19.90 -6.31
C GLN A 78 19.22 20.48 -5.05
N GLU A 79 20.52 20.81 -5.09
CA GLU A 79 21.20 21.39 -3.92
C GLU A 79 20.66 22.79 -3.58
N LYS A 80 20.32 23.59 -4.60
CA LYS A 80 19.65 24.88 -4.41
C LYS A 80 18.31 24.70 -3.69
N PHE A 81 17.48 23.77 -4.14
CA PHE A 81 16.21 23.43 -3.52
C PHE A 81 16.36 22.99 -2.06
N LYS A 82 17.35 22.13 -1.79
CA LYS A 82 17.67 21.70 -0.43
C LYS A 82 17.97 22.88 0.50
N LEU A 83 18.80 23.82 0.05
CA LEU A 83 19.16 25.00 0.85
C LEU A 83 17.95 25.92 1.07
N GLU A 84 17.18 26.21 0.03
CA GLU A 84 16.02 27.11 0.11
C GLU A 84 14.89 26.57 0.99
N LYS A 85 14.66 25.25 0.95
CA LYS A 85 13.57 24.59 1.69
C LYS A 85 14.02 23.94 2.99
N ASN A 86 15.28 24.11 3.39
CA ASN A 86 15.87 23.47 4.57
C ASN A 86 15.65 21.93 4.59
N ILE A 87 15.75 21.28 3.43
CA ILE A 87 15.60 19.82 3.35
C ILE A 87 16.74 19.16 4.11
N SER A 88 16.39 18.18 4.96
CA SER A 88 17.40 17.44 5.72
C SER A 88 18.47 16.84 4.80
N SER A 89 19.74 16.91 5.23
CA SER A 89 20.85 16.33 4.49
C SER A 89 20.63 14.83 4.22
N ALA A 90 20.01 14.11 5.16
CA ALA A 90 19.68 12.70 4.99
C ALA A 90 18.72 12.46 3.81
N LEU A 91 17.62 13.21 3.73
CA LEU A 91 16.65 13.08 2.64
C LEU A 91 17.27 13.47 1.29
N ASN A 92 18.02 14.59 1.24
CA ASN A 92 18.66 15.02 0.00
C ASN A 92 19.72 14.01 -0.49
N ASN A 93 20.52 13.45 0.42
CA ASN A 93 21.50 12.41 0.08
C ASN A 93 20.81 11.15 -0.48
N ASN A 94 19.68 10.76 0.10
CA ASN A 94 18.90 9.64 -0.41
C ASN A 94 18.26 9.96 -1.78
N ALA A 95 17.80 11.20 -2.01
CA ALA A 95 17.31 11.63 -3.33
C ALA A 95 18.43 11.61 -4.38
N HIS A 96 19.66 11.99 -4.00
CA HIS A 96 20.83 11.85 -4.87
C HIS A 96 21.13 10.39 -5.22
N LYS A 97 21.03 9.46 -4.25
CA LYS A 97 21.16 8.01 -4.51
C LYS A 97 20.07 7.48 -5.44
N LEU A 98 18.83 7.97 -5.30
CA LEU A 98 17.72 7.63 -6.21
C LEU A 98 18.02 8.07 -7.64
N ARG A 99 18.51 9.31 -7.83
CA ARG A 99 18.96 9.81 -9.13
C ARG A 99 20.09 8.97 -9.74
N GLN A 100 21.08 8.59 -8.93
CA GLN A 100 22.16 7.71 -9.36
C GLN A 100 21.62 6.35 -9.81
N LEU A 101 20.74 5.73 -9.02
CA LEU A 101 20.11 4.46 -9.38
C LEU A 101 19.30 4.57 -10.68
N ARG A 102 18.54 5.64 -10.87
CA ARG A 102 17.83 5.91 -12.13
C ARG A 102 18.78 5.94 -13.32
N ASN A 103 19.92 6.62 -13.19
CA ASN A 103 20.91 6.71 -14.25
C ASN A 103 21.59 5.36 -14.52
N ASP A 104 21.88 4.59 -13.47
CA ASP A 104 22.39 3.22 -13.62
C ASP A 104 21.38 2.35 -14.39
N ILE A 105 20.10 2.36 -14.01
CA ILE A 105 19.04 1.60 -14.71
C ILE A 105 18.94 2.02 -16.18
N ALA A 106 18.95 3.34 -16.45
CA ALA A 106 18.81 3.86 -17.81
C ALA A 106 19.99 3.54 -18.73
N HIS A 107 21.22 3.52 -18.20
CA HIS A 107 22.43 3.35 -19.01
C HIS A 107 23.02 1.95 -18.99
N LYS A 108 22.77 1.17 -17.93
CA LYS A 108 23.38 -0.15 -17.70
C LYS A 108 22.33 -1.27 -17.63
N GLY A 109 21.04 -0.93 -17.62
CA GLY A 109 19.96 -1.88 -17.34
C GLY A 109 19.84 -2.17 -15.84
N TYR A 110 19.00 -3.15 -15.49
CA TYR A 110 18.78 -3.58 -14.12
C TYR A 110 18.95 -5.10 -13.98
N ILE A 111 19.25 -5.53 -12.76
CA ILE A 111 19.27 -6.95 -12.38
C ILE A 111 18.21 -7.22 -11.30
N PRO A 112 17.75 -8.47 -11.11
CA PRO A 112 16.71 -8.78 -10.12
C PRO A 112 17.02 -8.30 -8.70
N ARG A 113 18.31 -8.27 -8.33
CA ARG A 113 18.80 -7.79 -7.02
C ARG A 113 18.57 -6.29 -6.79
N ASP A 114 18.32 -5.51 -7.83
CA ASP A 114 18.04 -4.09 -7.70
C ASP A 114 16.66 -3.81 -7.08
N THR A 115 15.77 -4.81 -7.04
CA THR A 115 14.39 -4.68 -6.53
C THR A 115 14.36 -4.13 -5.09
N GLN A 116 15.14 -4.73 -4.18
CA GLN A 116 15.22 -4.26 -2.80
C GLN A 116 15.69 -2.80 -2.72
N LYS A 117 16.77 -2.46 -3.43
CA LYS A 117 17.31 -1.10 -3.47
C LYS A 117 16.30 -0.10 -4.05
N CYS A 118 15.52 -0.51 -5.06
CA CYS A 118 14.45 0.30 -5.63
C CYS A 118 13.36 0.59 -4.59
N ILE A 119 12.89 -0.44 -3.88
CA ILE A 119 11.88 -0.32 -2.81
C ILE A 119 12.38 0.62 -1.72
N GLU A 120 13.61 0.42 -1.24
CA GLU A 120 14.22 1.23 -0.19
C GLU A 120 14.29 2.71 -0.57
N LEU A 121 14.81 3.02 -1.76
CA LEU A 121 14.94 4.42 -2.22
C LEU A 121 13.58 5.02 -2.58
N PHE A 122 12.61 4.24 -3.03
CA PHE A 122 11.25 4.72 -3.25
C PHE A 122 10.63 5.25 -1.94
N PHE A 123 10.64 4.45 -0.87
CA PHE A 123 10.03 4.84 0.41
C PHE A 123 10.85 5.85 1.21
N ASN A 124 12.18 5.80 1.14
CA ASN A 124 13.07 6.66 1.94
C ASN A 124 13.50 7.95 1.24
N ALA A 125 13.34 8.04 -0.09
CA ALA A 125 13.78 9.17 -0.89
C ALA A 125 12.69 9.69 -1.82
N GLY A 126 12.22 8.83 -2.73
CA GLY A 126 11.37 9.23 -3.84
C GLY A 126 10.09 9.90 -3.36
N ILE A 127 9.37 9.23 -2.47
CA ILE A 127 8.10 9.72 -1.94
C ILE A 127 8.27 10.99 -1.08
N PRO A 128 9.11 11.01 -0.03
CA PRO A 128 9.19 12.21 0.80
C PRO A 128 9.76 13.42 0.05
N TYR A 129 10.67 13.18 -0.90
CA TYR A 129 11.25 14.28 -1.70
C TYR A 129 10.25 14.84 -2.71
N LEU A 130 9.46 13.97 -3.36
CA LEU A 130 8.38 14.39 -4.25
C LEU A 130 7.29 15.17 -3.51
N ASP A 131 6.93 14.73 -2.29
CA ASP A 131 5.96 15.41 -1.43
C ASP A 131 6.40 16.85 -1.12
N CYS A 132 7.67 17.05 -0.71
CA CYS A 132 8.22 18.39 -0.48
C CYS A 132 8.22 19.27 -1.73
N LEU A 133 8.53 18.71 -2.91
CA LEU A 133 8.51 19.43 -4.17
C LEU A 133 7.10 19.84 -4.58
N LEU A 134 6.15 18.92 -4.44
CA LEU A 134 4.76 19.16 -4.82
C LEU A 134 4.13 20.21 -3.92
N GLU A 135 4.36 20.12 -2.60
CA GLU A 135 3.88 21.11 -1.63
C GLU A 135 4.44 22.50 -1.95
N ASP A 136 5.73 22.60 -2.30
CA ASP A 136 6.33 23.88 -2.66
C ASP A 136 5.80 24.48 -3.98
N VAL A 137 5.53 23.65 -4.98
CA VAL A 137 5.07 24.10 -6.31
C VAL A 137 3.57 24.39 -6.34
N THR A 138 2.78 23.64 -5.58
CA THR A 138 1.32 23.62 -5.68
C THR A 138 0.60 24.06 -4.40
N GLY A 139 1.28 24.08 -3.26
CA GLY A 139 0.67 24.31 -1.94
C GLY A 139 -0.06 23.09 -1.37
N LEU A 140 -0.08 21.95 -2.07
CA LEU A 140 -0.71 20.71 -1.62
C LEU A 140 0.32 19.61 -1.42
N LYS A 141 0.21 18.88 -0.32
CA LYS A 141 0.97 17.65 -0.13
C LYS A 141 0.48 16.57 -1.07
N LEU A 142 1.40 15.70 -1.48
CA LEU A 142 1.14 14.55 -2.35
C LEU A 142 -0.06 13.75 -1.85
N PHE A 143 -0.12 13.51 -0.54
CA PHE A 143 -1.18 12.69 0.05
C PHE A 143 -2.45 13.43 0.41
N GLU A 144 -2.41 14.76 0.46
CA GLU A 144 -3.62 15.57 0.58
C GLU A 144 -4.30 15.66 -0.79
N ALA A 145 -3.53 15.79 -1.87
CA ALA A 145 -4.04 15.88 -3.23
C ALA A 145 -4.65 14.57 -3.77
N LEU A 146 -4.31 13.43 -3.17
CA LEU A 146 -4.83 12.10 -3.50
C LEU A 146 -6.19 11.88 -2.78
N TYR A 147 -7.29 12.35 -3.39
CA TYR A 147 -8.72 12.09 -3.12
C TYR A 147 -9.20 11.81 -1.66
N PRO A 148 -10.10 12.61 -1.05
CA PRO A 148 -10.30 12.62 0.42
C PRO A 148 -11.66 12.08 0.93
N GLN A 149 -12.28 11.03 0.36
CA GLN A 149 -13.72 10.77 0.60
C GLN A 149 -14.15 9.33 0.94
N SER A 150 -13.28 8.35 1.23
CA SER A 150 -13.80 7.05 1.72
C SER A 150 -12.83 6.25 2.57
N GLU A 151 -13.32 5.73 3.70
CA GLU A 151 -12.64 4.74 4.53
C GLU A 151 -12.02 3.60 3.68
N GLY A 152 -10.76 3.24 3.96
CA GLY A 152 -10.02 2.26 3.17
C GLY A 152 -9.25 2.86 1.98
N GLU A 153 -8.61 4.02 2.16
CA GLU A 153 -7.78 4.64 1.12
C GLU A 153 -6.45 3.88 0.91
N ILE A 154 -5.96 3.84 -0.34
CA ILE A 154 -4.61 3.31 -0.68
C ILE A 154 -3.54 3.92 0.24
N TRP A 155 -3.75 5.15 0.70
CA TRP A 155 -2.80 5.88 1.50
C TRP A 155 -2.63 5.38 2.93
N SER A 156 -3.71 4.99 3.62
CA SER A 156 -3.56 4.41 4.96
C SER A 156 -2.75 3.12 4.90
N VAL A 157 -3.02 2.29 3.88
CA VAL A 157 -2.25 1.08 3.56
C VAL A 157 -0.80 1.44 3.24
N PHE A 158 -0.57 2.48 2.45
CA PHE A 158 0.79 2.93 2.13
C PHE A 158 1.57 3.37 3.37
N LYS A 159 0.97 4.18 4.26
CA LYS A 159 1.61 4.63 5.52
C LYS A 159 2.04 3.44 6.37
N ASP A 160 1.14 2.47 6.52
CA ASP A 160 1.43 1.25 7.29
C ASP A 160 2.46 0.37 6.57
N THR A 161 2.39 0.22 5.24
CA THR A 161 3.43 -0.42 4.44
C THR A 161 4.79 0.25 4.64
N ARG A 162 4.88 1.58 4.66
CA ARG A 162 6.14 2.28 4.92
C ARG A 162 6.72 1.90 6.29
N LYS A 163 5.88 1.80 7.34
CA LYS A 163 6.34 1.34 8.66
C LYS A 163 6.90 -0.09 8.59
N VAL A 164 6.23 -1.00 7.88
CA VAL A 164 6.69 -2.39 7.69
C VAL A 164 8.04 -2.40 6.99
N ILE A 165 8.14 -1.68 5.87
CA ILE A 165 9.37 -1.58 5.06
C ILE A 165 10.50 -1.00 5.89
N THR A 166 10.29 0.09 6.63
CA THR A 166 11.31 0.66 7.53
C THR A 166 11.79 -0.35 8.58
N ARG A 167 10.88 -1.11 9.20
CA ARG A 167 11.27 -2.15 10.17
C ARG A 167 12.09 -3.27 9.51
N LYS A 168 11.69 -3.72 8.33
CA LYS A 168 12.41 -4.75 7.57
C LYS A 168 13.81 -4.30 7.17
N ILE A 169 13.96 -3.06 6.70
CA ILE A 169 15.26 -2.44 6.41
C ILE A 169 16.14 -2.41 7.67
N ASN A 170 15.59 -1.95 8.80
CA ASN A 170 16.34 -1.87 10.05
C ASN A 170 16.79 -3.25 10.57
N LYS A 171 16.04 -4.30 10.25
CA LYS A 171 16.37 -5.71 10.56
C LYS A 171 17.28 -6.36 9.52
N SER A 172 17.64 -5.66 8.43
CA SER A 172 18.34 -6.24 7.27
C SER A 172 17.64 -7.48 6.70
N ASP A 173 16.30 -7.46 6.67
CA ASP A 173 15.46 -8.54 6.13
C ASP A 173 15.64 -8.62 4.60
N ASP A 174 15.95 -9.82 4.10
CA ASP A 174 16.16 -10.09 2.67
C ASP A 174 14.85 -10.21 1.88
N LYS A 175 13.70 -10.20 2.57
CA LYS A 175 12.34 -10.35 1.99
C LYS A 175 11.50 -9.09 2.16
N ILE A 176 12.13 -7.92 1.94
CA ILE A 176 11.47 -6.62 2.04
C ILE A 176 10.20 -6.54 1.19
N GLU A 177 10.18 -7.23 0.05
CA GLU A 177 9.08 -7.25 -0.91
C GLU A 177 7.80 -7.84 -0.31
N LYS A 178 7.91 -8.76 0.65
CA LYS A 178 6.74 -9.31 1.35
C LYS A 178 6.00 -8.22 2.12
N GLY A 179 6.70 -7.20 2.61
CA GLY A 179 6.11 -6.06 3.30
C GLY A 179 5.16 -5.22 2.44
N LEU A 180 5.16 -5.43 1.12
CA LEU A 180 4.35 -4.68 0.16
C LEU A 180 2.98 -5.32 -0.12
N LEU A 181 2.72 -6.53 0.39
CA LEU A 181 1.55 -7.34 0.02
C LEU A 181 0.24 -6.54 0.04
N PHE A 182 -0.05 -5.85 1.13
CA PHE A 182 -1.30 -5.10 1.25
C PHE A 182 -1.36 -3.89 0.31
N LEU A 183 -0.25 -3.19 0.10
CA LEU A 183 -0.21 -2.07 -0.84
C LEU A 183 -0.48 -2.55 -2.27
N ILE A 184 0.18 -3.63 -2.68
CA ILE A 184 -0.01 -4.26 -4.00
C ILE A 184 -1.46 -4.65 -4.20
N LEU A 185 -2.04 -5.42 -3.26
CA LEU A 185 -3.42 -5.89 -3.36
C LEU A 185 -4.42 -4.73 -3.30
N LYS A 186 -4.13 -3.68 -2.52
CA LYS A 186 -4.99 -2.50 -2.43
C LYS A 186 -5.03 -1.72 -3.74
N ILE A 187 -3.87 -1.50 -4.37
CA ILE A 187 -3.78 -0.83 -5.66
C ILE A 187 -4.48 -1.66 -6.73
N ARG A 188 -4.24 -2.98 -6.78
CA ARG A 188 -4.93 -3.90 -7.70
C ARG A 188 -6.45 -3.79 -7.54
N ASN A 189 -6.96 -3.94 -6.31
CA ASN A 189 -8.39 -3.83 -6.00
C ASN A 189 -9.01 -2.50 -6.47
N LYS A 190 -8.25 -1.40 -6.44
CA LYS A 190 -8.75 -0.08 -6.86
C LYS A 190 -8.85 0.04 -8.39
N PHE A 191 -7.88 -0.48 -9.12
CA PHE A 191 -7.80 -0.31 -10.59
C PHE A 191 -8.54 -1.38 -11.38
N SER A 192 -8.57 -2.58 -10.85
CA SER A 192 -9.34 -3.67 -11.42
C SER A 192 -9.78 -4.54 -10.23
N PRO A 193 -11.00 -4.32 -9.72
CA PRO A 193 -11.63 -5.24 -8.78
C PRO A 193 -11.59 -6.70 -9.28
N THR A 194 -11.53 -6.88 -10.60
CA THR A 194 -11.36 -8.16 -11.28
C THR A 194 -10.01 -8.84 -11.06
N TYR A 195 -8.91 -8.16 -10.69
CA TYR A 195 -7.63 -8.84 -10.40
C TYR A 195 -7.69 -9.77 -9.19
N ILE A 196 -8.61 -9.53 -8.26
CA ILE A 196 -8.81 -10.40 -7.10
C ILE A 196 -9.71 -11.59 -7.47
N SER A 197 -10.42 -11.52 -8.61
CA SER A 197 -11.39 -12.56 -8.95
C SER A 197 -11.91 -12.54 -10.40
N GLU A 198 -11.05 -12.73 -11.40
CA GLU A 198 -11.54 -13.14 -12.74
C GLU A 198 -12.46 -14.37 -12.62
N ALA A 199 -12.22 -15.23 -11.62
CA ALA A 199 -13.09 -16.37 -11.31
C ALA A 199 -14.45 -16.02 -10.65
N LEU A 200 -14.66 -14.84 -10.04
CA LEU A 200 -15.96 -14.51 -9.39
C LEU A 200 -16.84 -13.58 -10.23
N TRP A 201 -16.27 -12.72 -11.07
CA TRP A 201 -17.07 -11.78 -11.87
C TRP A 201 -17.70 -12.42 -13.09
N ASP A 202 -17.05 -13.42 -13.71
CA ASP A 202 -17.68 -14.24 -14.77
C ASP A 202 -18.93 -14.99 -14.25
N MET A 203 -19.05 -15.18 -12.92
CA MET A 203 -20.22 -15.76 -12.27
C MET A 203 -21.26 -14.73 -11.80
N GLN A 204 -20.94 -13.43 -11.74
CA GLN A 204 -21.83 -12.44 -11.11
C GLN A 204 -23.08 -12.10 -11.95
N SER A 205 -23.12 -12.53 -13.21
CA SER A 205 -24.33 -12.44 -14.05
C SER A 205 -25.25 -13.67 -13.93
N PHE A 206 -24.84 -14.70 -13.18
CA PHE A 206 -25.60 -15.94 -13.01
C PHE A 206 -25.51 -16.42 -11.53
N TYR A 207 -26.57 -16.14 -10.75
CA TYR A 207 -26.88 -16.67 -9.42
C TYR A 207 -26.07 -16.16 -8.20
N GLU A 208 -26.74 -15.34 -7.37
CA GLU A 208 -26.29 -14.92 -6.03
C GLU A 208 -26.00 -16.11 -5.09
N GLU A 209 -26.70 -17.22 -5.28
CA GLU A 209 -26.51 -18.45 -4.50
C GLU A 209 -25.15 -19.11 -4.78
N GLU A 210 -24.66 -19.07 -6.03
CA GLU A 210 -23.34 -19.60 -6.39
C GLU A 210 -22.20 -18.76 -5.80
N LEU A 211 -22.41 -17.45 -5.67
CA LEU A 211 -21.46 -16.53 -5.04
C LEU A 211 -21.34 -16.82 -3.54
N TRP A 212 -22.46 -16.96 -2.83
CA TRP A 212 -22.45 -17.29 -1.40
C TRP A 212 -21.79 -18.64 -1.13
N ILE A 213 -22.11 -19.66 -1.93
CA ILE A 213 -21.47 -20.99 -1.83
C ILE A 213 -19.95 -20.87 -2.06
N SER A 214 -19.53 -20.09 -3.06
CA SER A 214 -18.11 -19.86 -3.35
C SER A 214 -17.41 -19.13 -2.21
N GLU A 215 -18.03 -18.09 -1.66
CA GLU A 215 -17.52 -17.34 -0.50
C GLU A 215 -17.32 -18.26 0.71
N MET A 216 -18.31 -19.08 1.03
CA MET A 216 -18.22 -20.06 2.12
C MET A 216 -17.16 -21.12 1.86
N ARG A 217 -16.98 -21.57 0.61
CA ARG A 217 -15.86 -22.47 0.25
C ARG A 217 -14.51 -21.82 0.48
N PHE A 218 -14.31 -20.56 0.11
CA PHE A 218 -13.07 -19.84 0.37
C PHE A 218 -12.82 -19.63 1.87
N LYS A 219 -13.86 -19.24 2.62
CA LYS A 219 -13.80 -19.09 4.08
C LYS A 219 -13.39 -20.40 4.74
N ASN A 220 -14.08 -21.50 4.45
CA ASN A 220 -13.77 -22.83 4.99
C ASN A 220 -12.37 -23.30 4.59
N LYS A 221 -11.93 -23.05 3.35
CA LYS A 221 -10.57 -23.39 2.92
C LYS A 221 -9.52 -22.63 3.73
N LEU A 222 -9.74 -21.33 3.96
CA LEU A 222 -8.83 -20.50 4.75
C LEU A 222 -8.78 -20.93 6.22
N ILE A 223 -9.93 -21.22 6.84
CA ILE A 223 -10.02 -21.79 8.20
C ILE A 223 -9.18 -23.08 8.28
N ASN A 224 -9.42 -24.03 7.38
CA ASN A 224 -8.66 -25.28 7.33
C ASN A 224 -7.15 -25.06 7.15
N CYS A 225 -6.74 -24.06 6.37
CA CYS A 225 -5.32 -23.73 6.21
C CYS A 225 -4.70 -23.19 7.50
N ILE A 226 -5.40 -22.32 8.22
CA ILE A 226 -4.96 -21.76 9.51
C ILE A 226 -4.85 -22.88 10.55
N GLU A 227 -5.90 -23.68 10.71
CA GLU A 227 -5.97 -24.73 11.73
C GLU A 227 -4.93 -25.84 11.50
N LYS A 228 -4.79 -26.32 10.26
CA LYS A 228 -3.84 -27.41 9.93
C LYS A 228 -2.39 -27.01 10.12
N LYS A 229 -2.03 -25.78 9.79
CA LYS A 229 -0.64 -25.33 9.85
C LYS A 229 -0.16 -25.13 11.28
N GLN A 230 -1.08 -24.78 12.20
CA GLN A 230 -0.72 -24.25 13.50
C GLN A 230 -1.19 -25.13 14.67
N ASN A 231 -1.99 -26.19 14.40
CA ASN A 231 -2.69 -26.97 15.44
C ASN A 231 -3.45 -26.05 16.41
N ASP A 232 -4.04 -25.00 15.86
CA ASP A 232 -4.61 -23.89 16.61
C ASP A 232 -5.97 -23.50 16.05
N TYR A 233 -6.76 -22.78 16.82
CA TYR A 233 -8.11 -22.36 16.45
C TYR A 233 -8.09 -21.15 15.52
N CYS A 234 -9.10 -21.08 14.66
CA CYS A 234 -9.35 -19.94 13.78
C CYS A 234 -10.51 -19.10 14.32
N PHE A 235 -10.30 -17.79 14.39
CA PHE A 235 -11.24 -16.82 14.92
C PHE A 235 -11.59 -15.81 13.85
N GLU A 236 -12.86 -15.38 13.82
CA GLU A 236 -13.31 -14.28 12.98
C GLU A 236 -13.30 -12.99 13.79
N LEU A 237 -12.64 -11.95 13.29
CA LEU A 237 -12.47 -10.67 13.97
C LEU A 237 -13.31 -9.61 13.25
N SER A 238 -14.47 -9.27 13.81
CA SER A 238 -15.42 -8.30 13.28
C SER A 238 -14.97 -6.84 13.47
N ASP A 239 -14.23 -6.56 14.54
CA ASP A 239 -13.71 -5.21 14.84
C ASP A 239 -12.44 -4.87 14.05
N ILE A 240 -11.82 -5.87 13.43
CA ILE A 240 -10.61 -5.71 12.64
C ILE A 240 -10.93 -5.98 11.17
N ARG A 241 -10.98 -4.90 10.40
CA ARG A 241 -11.30 -4.97 8.97
C ARG A 241 -10.05 -5.18 8.11
N CYS A 242 -10.22 -5.98 7.06
CA CYS A 242 -9.24 -6.23 6.02
C CYS A 242 -8.78 -4.90 5.39
N PRO A 243 -7.46 -4.60 5.32
CA PRO A 243 -6.97 -3.35 4.77
C PRO A 243 -7.29 -3.17 3.28
N ILE A 244 -7.59 -4.27 2.57
CA ILE A 244 -7.89 -4.27 1.13
C ILE A 244 -9.36 -4.02 0.86
N CYS A 245 -10.26 -4.90 1.34
CA CYS A 245 -11.70 -4.86 1.03
C CYS A 245 -12.59 -4.40 2.18
N GLY A 246 -12.06 -4.15 3.38
CA GLY A 246 -12.84 -3.72 4.53
C GLY A 246 -13.72 -4.80 5.18
N SER A 247 -13.67 -6.05 4.71
CA SER A 247 -14.42 -7.18 5.33
C SER A 247 -13.69 -7.75 6.55
N ASP A 248 -14.38 -8.60 7.31
CA ASP A 248 -13.82 -9.27 8.48
C ASP A 248 -12.64 -10.16 8.11
N VAL A 249 -11.72 -10.30 9.06
CA VAL A 249 -10.55 -11.15 8.89
C VAL A 249 -10.65 -12.39 9.76
N LEU A 250 -10.03 -13.46 9.28
CA LEU A 250 -9.79 -14.66 10.05
C LEU A 250 -8.39 -14.60 10.66
N ALA A 251 -8.22 -15.00 11.91
CA ALA A 251 -6.95 -14.98 12.60
C ALA A 251 -6.73 -16.24 13.45
N SER A 252 -5.47 -16.55 13.70
CA SER A 252 -5.07 -17.45 14.78
C SER A 252 -4.16 -16.74 15.77
N PHE A 253 -4.07 -17.27 16.98
CA PHE A 253 -3.48 -16.58 18.13
C PHE A 253 -2.42 -17.44 18.80
N LEU A 254 -1.30 -16.84 19.15
CA LEU A 254 -0.41 -17.43 20.14
C LEU A 254 -0.95 -17.07 21.52
N TRP A 255 -0.98 -18.08 22.39
CA TRP A 255 -1.45 -17.94 23.75
C TRP A 255 -0.35 -18.32 24.74
N LYS A 256 -0.37 -17.66 25.90
CA LYS A 256 0.44 -17.98 27.07
C LYS A 256 -0.43 -18.69 28.11
N GLY A 257 0.17 -19.63 28.84
CA GLY A 257 -0.51 -20.38 29.90
C GLY A 257 -1.04 -21.75 29.46
N LYS A 258 -1.75 -22.43 30.38
CA LYS A 258 -2.43 -23.72 30.16
C LYS A 258 -3.71 -23.77 31.02
N GLY A 259 -4.78 -24.38 30.51
CA GLY A 259 -5.99 -24.68 31.31
C GLY A 259 -6.96 -23.50 31.39
N GLU A 260 -7.23 -22.98 32.58
CA GLU A 260 -8.17 -21.86 32.82
C GLU A 260 -7.48 -20.47 32.77
N ASN A 261 -6.18 -20.44 32.47
CA ASN A 261 -5.34 -19.24 32.51
C ASN A 261 -4.74 -18.92 31.13
N TRP A 262 -5.48 -19.11 30.04
CA TRP A 262 -5.02 -18.70 28.71
C TRP A 262 -4.99 -17.18 28.66
N GLN A 263 -3.83 -16.63 28.34
CA GLN A 263 -3.63 -15.21 28.10
C GLN A 263 -3.22 -15.01 26.64
N PHE A 264 -3.82 -14.03 26.00
CA PHE A 264 -3.46 -13.64 24.66
C PHE A 264 -1.99 -13.19 24.64
N ASP A 265 -1.18 -13.76 23.76
CA ASP A 265 0.21 -13.34 23.57
C ASP A 265 0.34 -12.47 22.32
N SER A 266 0.01 -13.04 21.16
CA SER A 266 0.12 -12.32 19.89
C SER A 266 -0.72 -12.95 18.79
N LEU A 267 -0.90 -12.21 17.69
CA LEU A 267 -1.47 -12.78 16.47
C LEU A 267 -0.45 -13.69 15.81
N ASN A 268 -0.87 -14.92 15.48
CA ASN A 268 -0.01 -15.87 14.81
C ASN A 268 -0.08 -15.72 13.29
N SER A 269 -1.30 -15.79 12.74
CA SER A 269 -1.60 -15.65 11.32
C SER A 269 -2.90 -14.85 11.13
N VAL A 270 -3.03 -14.16 9.99
CA VAL A 270 -4.24 -13.41 9.63
C VAL A 270 -4.55 -13.63 8.16
N GLY A 271 -5.80 -13.81 7.80
CA GLY A 271 -6.24 -13.98 6.42
C GLY A 271 -7.56 -13.28 6.13
N CYS A 272 -7.81 -12.99 4.86
CA CYS A 272 -9.11 -12.53 4.39
C CYS A 272 -9.57 -13.48 3.30
N TYR A 273 -10.73 -14.08 3.47
CA TYR A 273 -11.26 -15.04 2.51
C TYR A 273 -11.81 -14.33 1.25
N LYS A 274 -12.25 -13.06 1.34
CA LYS A 274 -12.68 -12.27 0.17
C LYS A 274 -11.53 -11.80 -0.71
N CYS A 275 -10.40 -11.47 -0.10
CA CYS A 275 -9.18 -11.09 -0.83
C CYS A 275 -8.22 -12.26 -1.05
N VAL A 276 -8.59 -13.46 -0.59
CA VAL A 276 -7.86 -14.73 -0.76
C VAL A 276 -6.38 -14.61 -0.37
N TYR A 277 -6.10 -14.04 0.81
CA TYR A 277 -4.75 -14.02 1.38
C TYR A 277 -4.70 -14.69 2.76
N LEU A 278 -3.52 -15.22 3.08
CA LEU A 278 -3.11 -15.66 4.41
C LEU A 278 -1.70 -15.15 4.66
N ILE A 279 -1.50 -14.41 5.75
CA ILE A 279 -0.19 -13.89 6.15
C ILE A 279 0.29 -14.52 7.46
N GLU A 280 1.59 -14.76 7.50
CA GLU A 280 2.33 -15.26 8.67
C GLU A 280 3.52 -14.32 9.00
N ASP A 281 3.74 -13.29 8.17
CA ASP A 281 4.80 -12.31 8.37
C ASP A 281 4.48 -11.42 9.58
N LYS A 282 5.34 -11.50 10.60
CA LYS A 282 5.11 -10.83 11.88
C LYS A 282 5.11 -9.31 11.78
N ASP A 283 5.90 -8.71 10.89
CA ASP A 283 5.91 -7.24 10.75
C ASP A 283 4.60 -6.75 10.12
N LEU A 284 4.08 -7.48 9.12
CA LEU A 284 2.77 -7.20 8.53
C LEU A 284 1.65 -7.39 9.56
N ILE A 285 1.65 -8.51 10.28
CA ILE A 285 0.63 -8.81 11.29
C ILE A 285 0.62 -7.72 12.36
N GLU A 286 1.80 -7.35 12.87
CA GLU A 286 1.91 -6.38 13.96
C GLU A 286 1.35 -5.02 13.54
N ILE A 287 1.76 -4.53 12.37
CA ILE A 287 1.40 -3.17 11.93
C ILE A 287 -0.05 -3.08 11.45
N PHE A 288 -0.54 -4.06 10.69
CA PHE A 288 -1.86 -3.98 10.07
C PHE A 288 -3.00 -4.50 10.95
N PHE A 289 -2.71 -5.34 11.94
CA PHE A 289 -3.75 -6.01 12.73
C PHE A 289 -3.50 -5.91 14.24
N HIS A 290 -2.33 -6.32 14.73
CA HIS A 290 -2.08 -6.40 16.17
C HIS A 290 -2.22 -5.03 16.86
N ASN A 291 -1.63 -3.98 16.30
CA ASN A 291 -1.72 -2.62 16.84
C ASN A 291 -3.13 -2.03 16.81
N ARG A 292 -4.10 -2.74 16.22
CA ARG A 292 -5.52 -2.35 16.14
C ARG A 292 -6.39 -3.16 17.09
N LEU A 293 -5.84 -4.16 17.79
CA LEU A 293 -6.55 -4.88 18.84
C LEU A 293 -6.76 -3.96 20.05
N THR A 294 -8.02 -3.79 20.47
CA THR A 294 -8.37 -3.05 21.67
C THR A 294 -8.19 -3.93 22.92
N LYS A 295 -8.07 -3.31 24.10
CA LYS A 295 -7.97 -4.07 25.36
C LYS A 295 -9.24 -4.85 25.65
N GLU A 296 -10.37 -4.27 25.26
CA GLU A 296 -11.71 -4.84 25.35
C GLU A 296 -11.78 -6.12 24.51
N LEU A 297 -11.40 -6.07 23.23
CA LEU A 297 -11.38 -7.24 22.35
C LEU A 297 -10.42 -8.33 22.86
N ILE A 298 -9.25 -7.95 23.37
CA ILE A 298 -8.32 -8.91 23.98
C ILE A 298 -8.95 -9.58 25.20
N SER A 299 -9.63 -8.81 26.05
CA SER A 299 -10.28 -9.33 27.25
C SER A 299 -11.44 -10.26 26.90
N GLU A 300 -12.21 -9.94 25.85
CA GLU A 300 -13.26 -10.82 25.32
C GLU A 300 -12.67 -12.15 24.84
N LEU A 301 -11.61 -12.10 24.02
CA LEU A 301 -10.89 -13.28 23.54
C LEU A 301 -10.33 -14.15 24.67
N GLU A 302 -9.82 -13.54 25.74
CA GLU A 302 -9.32 -14.25 26.93
C GLU A 302 -10.45 -14.82 27.80
N SER A 303 -11.59 -14.14 27.88
CA SER A 303 -12.75 -14.58 28.67
C SER A 303 -13.50 -15.76 28.04
N ASP A 304 -13.43 -15.90 26.71
CA ASP A 304 -14.09 -16.96 25.95
C ASP A 304 -13.41 -18.34 26.07
N ASN A 305 -12.36 -18.47 26.89
CA ASN A 305 -11.78 -19.71 27.44
C ASN A 305 -11.88 -20.97 26.55
N PRO A 306 -10.78 -21.34 25.86
CA PRO A 306 -10.75 -21.29 24.39
C PRO A 306 -12.06 -21.78 23.76
N PRO A 307 -12.77 -20.97 22.96
CA PRO A 307 -14.03 -21.40 22.39
C PRO A 307 -13.76 -22.57 21.46
N LEU A 308 -14.41 -23.70 21.75
CA LEU A 308 -14.64 -24.75 20.77
C LEU A 308 -15.13 -24.07 19.50
N ALA A 309 -14.29 -24.09 18.47
CA ALA A 309 -14.52 -23.48 17.17
C ALA A 309 -15.99 -23.50 16.78
N LYS A 310 -16.62 -22.32 16.73
CA LYS A 310 -17.80 -22.02 15.91
C LYS A 310 -18.14 -20.53 16.07
N THR A 311 -17.84 -19.81 14.99
CA THR A 311 -18.52 -18.59 14.54
C THR A 311 -19.12 -17.71 15.64
N VAL A 312 -18.40 -16.66 16.05
CA VAL A 312 -19.02 -15.53 16.74
C VAL A 312 -19.72 -14.70 15.67
N CYS A 313 -20.99 -15.01 15.42
CA CYS A 313 -21.90 -14.06 14.81
C CYS A 313 -22.51 -13.23 15.94
N VAL A 314 -22.24 -11.92 15.96
CA VAL A 314 -23.11 -10.95 16.65
C VAL A 314 -24.28 -10.63 15.72
#